data_AF-A0A660ZSL3-F1
#
_entry.id   AF-A0A660ZSL3-F1
#
_cell.length_a   1.000
_cell.length_b   1.000
_cell.length_c   1.000
_cell.angle_alpha   90.00
_cell.angle_beta   90.00
_cell.angle_gamma   90.00
#
_symmetry.space_group_name_H-M   'P 1'
#
loop_
_entity.id
_entity.type
_entity.pdbx_description
1 polymer ?
#
loop_
_entity_poly.entity_id
_entity_poly.type
_entity_poly.pdbx_seq_one_letter_code
_entity_poly.pdbx_strand_id
1 'polypeptide(L)'
;MPGWLAGIMISGAIAAMMSTADSQLLVTTSTLSEDVWHKLLKRDSSPQSLARVSRMATIVVGLVAFALAVSTSDLVFSMVSFAWSGLSAAFGPALLLTLWWKRCTGNAVLAGMIGGTVSVVAWRYLGGDALISERVAGFAIALALVVGVSLLEGRRQPLRP
;
A
#
# COMPACT_ATOMS: atom_id res chain seq x y z
N MET A 1 10.79 14.10 -34.59
CA MET A 1 10.31 15.33 -33.93
C MET A 1 11.45 16.34 -33.93
N PRO A 2 11.21 17.64 -34.10
CA PRO A 2 12.25 18.67 -33.98
C PRO A 2 12.91 18.66 -32.60
N GLY A 3 14.21 18.91 -32.50
CA GLY A 3 14.97 18.80 -31.24
C GLY A 3 14.45 19.69 -30.11
N TRP A 4 14.00 20.91 -30.43
CA TRP A 4 13.39 21.82 -29.46
C TRP A 4 12.10 21.26 -28.85
N LEU A 5 11.29 20.56 -29.65
CA LEU A 5 10.04 19.95 -29.20
C LEU A 5 10.32 18.70 -28.36
N ALA A 6 11.29 17.88 -28.76
CA ALA A 6 11.71 16.71 -27.97
C ALA A 6 12.22 17.14 -26.58
N GLY A 7 12.98 18.25 -26.50
CA GLY A 7 13.46 18.80 -25.23
C GLY A 7 12.32 19.22 -24.29
N ILE A 8 11.31 19.93 -24.80
CA ILE A 8 10.13 20.34 -24.02
C ILE A 8 9.32 19.13 -23.54
N MET A 9 9.16 18.11 -24.39
CA MET A 9 8.40 16.91 -24.03
C MET A 9 9.08 16.10 -22.91
N ILE A 10 10.40 15.91 -23.00
CA ILE A 10 11.14 15.15 -21.98
C ILE A 10 11.18 15.93 -20.66
N SER A 11 11.43 17.24 -20.69
CA SER A 11 11.43 18.04 -19.45
C SER A 11 10.06 18.06 -18.79
N GLY A 12 8.98 18.17 -19.57
CA GLY A 12 7.61 18.08 -19.07
C GLY A 12 7.30 16.72 -18.43
N ALA A 13 7.72 15.61 -19.06
CA ALA A 13 7.54 14.27 -18.51
C ALA A 13 8.30 14.08 -17.18
N ILE A 14 9.56 14.51 -17.12
CA ILE A 14 10.38 14.44 -15.90
C ILE A 14 9.76 15.30 -14.79
N ALA A 15 9.33 16.53 -15.10
CA ALA A 15 8.68 17.41 -14.15
C ALA A 15 7.39 16.80 -13.56
N ALA A 16 6.57 16.16 -14.40
CA ALA A 16 5.35 15.47 -13.96
C ALA A 16 5.64 14.25 -13.07
N MET A 17 6.69 13.48 -13.39
CA MET A 17 7.14 12.36 -12.55
C MET A 17 7.65 12.85 -11.19
N MET A 18 8.42 13.93 -11.17
CA MET A 18 8.93 14.54 -9.93
C MET A 18 7.80 15.03 -9.02
N SER A 19 6.79 15.73 -9.56
CA SER A 19 5.69 16.23 -8.72
C SER A 19 4.88 15.09 -8.06
N THR A 20 4.73 13.97 -8.77
CA THR A 20 4.08 12.77 -8.24
C THR A 20 4.95 12.14 -7.16
N ALA A 21 6.25 11.96 -7.42
CA ALA A 21 7.19 11.41 -6.45
C ALA A 21 7.24 12.24 -5.15
N ASP A 22 7.31 13.58 -5.27
CA ASP A 22 7.32 14.49 -4.13
C ASP A 22 6.04 14.35 -3.28
N SER A 23 4.88 14.28 -3.94
CA SER A 23 3.59 14.11 -3.27
C SER A 23 3.52 12.77 -2.53
N GLN A 24 3.94 11.67 -3.15
CA GLN A 24 3.95 10.34 -2.51
C GLN A 24 4.96 10.27 -1.35
N LEU A 25 6.12 10.90 -1.50
CA LEU A 25 7.11 10.97 -0.44
C LEU A 25 6.58 11.78 0.74
N LEU A 26 5.96 12.94 0.51
CA LEU A 26 5.36 13.76 1.56
C LEU A 26 4.21 13.03 2.29
N VAL A 27 3.33 12.34 1.56
CA VAL A 27 2.27 11.52 2.17
C VAL A 27 2.90 10.43 3.04
N THR A 28 3.89 9.71 2.53
CA THR A 28 4.54 8.62 3.27
C THR A 28 5.23 9.13 4.53
N THR A 29 5.96 10.24 4.45
CA THR A 29 6.72 10.78 5.57
C THR A 29 5.82 11.41 6.63
N SER A 30 4.72 12.05 6.21
CA SER A 30 3.71 12.57 7.14
C SER A 30 2.98 11.45 7.89
N THR A 31 2.59 10.37 7.20
CA THR A 31 2.02 9.18 7.84
C THR A 31 3.02 8.55 8.82
N LEU A 32 4.31 8.48 8.49
CA LEU A 32 5.32 7.94 9.40
C LEU A 32 5.53 8.82 10.64
N SER A 33 5.53 10.16 10.49
CA SER A 33 5.66 11.06 11.65
C SER A 33 4.40 11.12 12.51
N GLU A 34 3.21 11.15 11.91
CA GLU A 34 1.97 11.37 12.65
C GLU A 34 1.37 10.04 13.14
N ASP A 35 1.20 9.05 12.26
CA ASP A 35 0.54 7.80 12.63
C ASP A 35 1.48 6.85 13.35
N VAL A 36 2.73 6.73 12.90
CA VAL A 36 3.69 5.80 13.54
C VAL A 36 4.36 6.46 14.73
N TRP A 37 5.04 7.59 14.57
CA TRP A 37 5.80 8.20 15.67
C TRP A 37 4.89 8.79 16.76
N HIS A 38 3.87 9.57 16.39
CA HIS A 38 2.97 10.15 17.39
C HIS A 38 1.90 9.16 17.87
N LYS A 39 1.03 8.64 17.00
CA LYS A 39 -0.11 7.82 17.45
C LYS A 39 0.27 6.42 17.94
N LEU A 40 1.13 5.70 17.20
CA LEU A 40 1.50 4.32 17.54
C LEU A 40 2.54 4.26 18.66
N LEU A 41 3.64 5.02 18.54
CA LEU A 41 4.73 5.04 19.54
C LEU A 41 4.45 5.99 20.72
N LYS A 42 3.37 6.79 20.67
CA LYS A 42 2.97 7.74 21.72
C LYS A 42 4.10 8.70 22.09
N ARG A 43 4.86 9.17 21.09
CA ARG A 43 6.00 10.05 21.29
C ARG A 43 5.64 11.52 21.05
N ASP A 44 6.59 12.39 21.36
CA ASP A 44 6.44 13.85 21.36
C ASP A 44 5.88 14.39 20.02
N SER A 45 4.73 15.07 20.12
CA SER A 45 3.97 15.68 19.03
C SER A 45 4.24 17.17 18.83
N SER A 46 5.27 17.71 19.47
CA SER A 46 5.65 19.10 19.21
C SER A 46 5.91 19.31 17.70
N PRO A 47 5.46 20.44 17.12
CA PRO A 47 5.63 20.71 15.70
C PRO A 47 7.09 20.60 15.22
N GLN A 48 8.04 20.98 16.08
CA GLN A 48 9.48 20.91 15.82
C GLN A 48 10.02 19.47 15.87
N SER A 49 9.43 18.59 16.68
CA SER A 49 9.74 17.16 16.73
C SER A 49 9.23 16.47 15.46
N LEU A 50 7.95 16.67 15.12
CA LEU A 50 7.33 16.10 13.92
C LEU A 50 8.05 16.53 12.63
N ALA A 51 8.43 17.80 12.51
CA ALA A 51 9.18 18.30 11.35
C ALA A 51 10.57 17.61 11.23
N ARG A 52 11.25 17.34 12.35
CA ARG A 52 12.53 16.60 12.34
C ARG A 52 12.34 15.15 11.94
N VAL A 53 11.34 14.48 12.51
CA VAL A 53 11.02 13.08 12.18
C VAL A 53 10.63 12.94 10.71
N SER A 54 9.80 13.86 10.20
CA SER A 54 9.41 13.87 8.79
C SER A 54 10.62 14.03 7.86
N ARG A 55 11.56 14.96 8.16
CA ARG A 55 12.81 15.10 7.37
C ARG A 55 13.68 13.84 7.40
N MET A 56 13.82 13.21 8.56
CA MET A 56 14.55 11.94 8.67
C MET A 56 13.86 10.82 7.88
N ALA A 57 12.53 10.74 7.98
CA ALA A 57 11.72 9.82 7.21
C ALA A 57 11.92 10.02 5.70
N THR A 58 11.95 11.28 5.22
CA THR A 58 12.20 11.59 3.80
C THR A 58 13.53 11.00 3.32
N ILE A 59 14.59 11.18 4.10
CA ILE A 59 15.92 10.65 3.77
C ILE A 59 15.90 9.12 3.76
N VAL A 60 15.34 8.49 4.80
CA VAL A 60 15.31 7.02 4.91
C VAL A 60 14.48 6.40 3.79
N VAL A 61 13.25 6.88 3.58
CA VAL A 61 12.36 6.39 2.51
C VAL A 61 12.98 6.63 1.14
N GLY A 62 13.58 7.80 0.92
CA GLY A 62 14.27 8.12 -0.33
C GLY A 62 15.45 7.17 -0.62
N LEU A 63 16.26 6.85 0.38
CA LEU A 63 17.37 5.90 0.24
C LEU A 63 16.87 4.48 -0.06
N VAL A 64 15.81 4.02 0.61
CA VAL A 64 15.21 2.71 0.33
C VAL A 64 14.62 2.66 -1.08
N ALA A 65 13.89 3.69 -1.48
CA ALA A 65 13.34 3.79 -2.83
C ALA A 65 14.43 3.80 -3.90
N PHE A 66 15.53 4.53 -3.68
CA PHE A 66 16.68 4.56 -4.57
C PHE A 66 17.37 3.18 -4.68
N ALA A 67 17.59 2.51 -3.54
CA ALA A 67 18.18 1.17 -3.53
C ALA A 67 17.32 0.16 -4.30
N LEU A 68 16.00 0.17 -4.09
CA LEU A 68 15.07 -0.68 -4.84
C LEU A 68 15.10 -0.36 -6.34
N ALA A 69 15.09 0.91 -6.71
CA ALA A 69 15.11 1.36 -8.10
C ALA A 69 16.38 0.92 -8.86
N VAL A 70 17.54 0.92 -8.20
CA VAL A 70 18.81 0.48 -8.82
C VAL A 70 18.94 -1.05 -8.84
N SER A 71 18.32 -1.75 -7.89
CA SER A 71 18.42 -3.22 -7.79
C SER A 71 17.49 -4.00 -8.74
N THR A 72 16.38 -3.40 -9.15
CA THR A 72 15.35 -4.09 -9.95
C THR A 72 15.62 -3.98 -11.45
N SER A 73 15.30 -5.05 -12.19
CA SER A 73 15.27 -5.05 -13.66
C SER A 73 13.84 -5.02 -14.21
N ASP A 74 12.83 -5.03 -13.32
CA ASP A 74 11.42 -5.02 -13.72
C ASP A 74 11.01 -3.64 -14.25
N LEU A 75 10.05 -3.65 -15.18
CA LEU A 75 9.41 -2.42 -15.66
C LEU A 75 8.75 -1.68 -14.49
N VAL A 76 8.84 -0.34 -14.47
CA VAL A 76 8.16 0.51 -13.47
C VAL A 76 6.68 0.17 -13.37
N PHE A 77 6.03 -0.11 -14.51
CA PHE A 77 4.63 -0.54 -14.53
C PHE A 77 4.38 -1.84 -13.75
N SER A 78 5.27 -2.82 -13.84
CA SER A 78 5.14 -4.10 -13.13
C SER A 78 5.35 -3.92 -11.61
N MET A 79 6.36 -3.13 -11.22
CA MET A 79 6.61 -2.78 -9.81
C MET A 79 5.40 -2.06 -9.19
N VAL A 80 4.87 -1.06 -9.88
CA VAL A 80 3.69 -0.31 -9.44
C VAL A 80 2.47 -1.22 -9.40
N SER A 81 2.21 -2.02 -10.44
CA SER A 81 1.15 -3.03 -10.47
C SER A 81 1.19 -3.94 -9.25
N PHE A 82 2.36 -4.49 -8.94
CA PHE A 82 2.55 -5.38 -7.80
C PHE A 82 2.23 -4.68 -6.47
N ALA A 83 2.72 -3.47 -6.26
CA ALA A 83 2.41 -2.67 -5.06
C ALA A 83 0.90 -2.39 -4.93
N TRP A 84 0.24 -2.02 -6.02
CA TRP A 84 -1.22 -1.79 -6.05
C TRP A 84 -2.03 -3.06 -5.83
N SER A 85 -1.50 -4.22 -6.22
CA SER A 85 -2.12 -5.53 -5.95
C SER A 85 -2.13 -5.84 -4.46
N GLY A 86 -1.00 -5.60 -3.78
CA GLY A 86 -0.91 -5.76 -2.33
C GLY A 86 -1.86 -4.82 -1.59
N LEU A 87 -1.96 -3.55 -2.04
CA LEU A 87 -2.86 -2.56 -1.48
C LEU A 87 -4.33 -2.94 -1.67
N SER A 88 -4.71 -3.36 -2.87
CA SER A 88 -6.09 -3.76 -3.18
C SER A 88 -6.51 -5.01 -2.42
N ALA A 89 -5.61 -5.99 -2.29
CA ALA A 89 -5.86 -7.19 -1.49
C ALA A 89 -5.98 -6.87 0.00
N ALA A 90 -5.19 -5.93 0.53
CA ALA A 90 -5.29 -5.50 1.92
C ALA A 90 -6.61 -4.79 2.21
N PHE A 91 -6.86 -3.69 1.48
CA PHE A 91 -7.93 -2.75 1.84
C PHE A 91 -9.23 -2.98 1.09
N GLY A 92 -9.20 -3.49 -0.13
CA GLY A 92 -10.39 -3.61 -0.97
C GLY A 92 -11.48 -4.45 -0.32
N PRO A 93 -11.26 -5.76 -0.08
CA PRO A 93 -12.27 -6.62 0.54
C PRO A 93 -12.66 -6.17 1.95
N ALA A 94 -11.68 -5.72 2.74
CA ALA A 94 -11.89 -5.17 4.07
C ALA A 94 -12.87 -3.98 4.05
N LEU A 95 -12.62 -2.99 3.20
CA LEU A 95 -13.45 -1.78 3.10
C LEU A 95 -14.84 -2.11 2.55
N LEU A 96 -14.92 -2.89 1.47
CA LEU A 96 -16.20 -3.29 0.88
C LEU A 96 -17.07 -4.03 1.91
N LEU A 97 -16.54 -5.05 2.57
CA LEU A 97 -17.34 -5.87 3.48
C LEU A 97 -17.67 -5.15 4.78
N THR A 98 -16.82 -4.25 5.26
CA THR A 98 -17.13 -3.46 6.46
C THR A 98 -18.29 -2.49 6.20
N LEU A 99 -18.42 -1.95 4.99
CA LEU A 99 -19.49 -1.00 4.65
C LEU A 99 -20.83 -1.70 4.32
N TRP A 100 -20.79 -2.80 3.57
CA TRP A 100 -22.02 -3.43 3.07
C TRP A 100 -22.45 -4.70 3.81
N TRP A 101 -21.55 -5.33 4.58
CA TRP A 101 -21.85 -6.61 5.22
C TRP A 101 -21.90 -6.53 6.74
N LYS A 102 -23.13 -6.62 7.26
CA LYS A 102 -23.45 -6.49 8.69
C LYS A 102 -22.79 -7.52 9.61
N ARG A 103 -22.25 -8.62 9.06
CA ARG A 103 -21.60 -9.69 9.85
C ARG A 103 -20.09 -9.51 9.96
N CYS A 104 -19.51 -8.50 9.32
CA CYS A 104 -18.07 -8.25 9.37
C CYS A 104 -17.60 -8.06 10.82
N THR A 105 -16.50 -8.71 11.20
CA THR A 105 -15.88 -8.61 12.52
C THR A 105 -14.48 -8.01 12.39
N GLY A 106 -13.97 -7.38 13.46
CA GLY A 106 -12.63 -6.78 13.45
C GLY A 106 -11.52 -7.79 13.15
N ASN A 107 -11.62 -9.01 13.69
CA ASN A 107 -10.65 -10.07 13.42
C ASN A 107 -10.75 -10.57 11.97
N ALA A 108 -11.95 -10.66 11.39
CA ALA A 108 -12.12 -11.02 9.99
C ALA A 108 -11.47 -9.99 9.05
N VAL A 109 -11.65 -8.70 9.35
CA VAL A 109 -10.98 -7.61 8.62
C VAL A 109 -9.47 -7.75 8.72
N LEU A 110 -8.90 -7.93 9.92
CA LEU A 110 -7.47 -8.09 10.11
C LEU A 110 -6.90 -9.33 9.40
N ALA A 111 -7.61 -10.46 9.49
CA ALA A 111 -7.23 -11.69 8.82
C ALA A 111 -7.23 -11.53 7.29
N GLY A 112 -8.23 -10.84 6.74
CA GLY A 112 -8.30 -10.49 5.33
C GLY A 112 -7.19 -9.55 4.88
N MET A 113 -6.92 -8.49 5.65
CA MET A 113 -5.85 -7.53 5.35
C MET A 113 -4.48 -8.23 5.31
N ILE A 114 -4.12 -8.95 6.37
CA ILE A 114 -2.82 -9.61 6.49
C ILE A 114 -2.72 -10.76 5.50
N GLY A 115 -3.70 -11.66 5.49
CA GLY A 115 -3.70 -12.84 4.63
C GLY A 115 -3.77 -12.48 3.14
N GLY A 116 -4.53 -11.43 2.80
CA GLY A 116 -4.57 -10.84 1.47
C GLY A 116 -3.21 -10.34 1.00
N THR A 117 -2.57 -9.46 1.76
CA THR A 117 -1.24 -8.93 1.42
C THR A 117 -0.20 -10.03 1.33
N VAL A 118 -0.16 -10.94 2.30
CA VAL A 118 0.78 -12.09 2.30
C VAL A 118 0.54 -12.98 1.08
N SER A 119 -0.72 -13.22 0.71
CA SER A 119 -1.05 -14.03 -0.45
C SER A 119 -0.52 -13.44 -1.75
N VAL A 120 -0.60 -12.12 -1.95
CA VAL A 120 -0.04 -11.44 -3.15
C VAL A 120 1.46 -11.65 -3.24
N VAL A 121 2.17 -11.47 -2.12
CA VAL A 121 3.63 -11.66 -2.06
C VAL A 121 3.97 -13.13 -2.36
N ALA A 122 3.28 -14.08 -1.71
CA ALA A 122 3.49 -15.50 -1.95
C ALA A 122 3.19 -15.89 -3.41
N TRP A 123 2.12 -15.34 -4.00
CA TRP A 123 1.73 -15.62 -5.38
C TRP A 123 2.82 -15.25 -6.38
N ARG A 124 3.44 -14.08 -6.17
CA ARG A 124 4.53 -13.58 -7.02
C ARG A 124 5.77 -14.47 -6.96
N TYR A 125 6.17 -14.91 -5.76
CA TYR A 125 7.38 -15.74 -5.60
C TYR A 125 7.17 -17.22 -5.93
N LEU A 126 5.95 -17.74 -5.80
CA LEU A 126 5.62 -19.13 -6.14
C LEU A 126 5.32 -19.33 -7.64
N GLY A 127 5.37 -18.27 -8.45
CA GLY A 127 5.09 -18.33 -9.89
C GLY A 127 3.61 -18.50 -10.23
N GLY A 128 2.71 -18.10 -9.33
CA GLY A 128 1.25 -18.21 -9.53
C GLY A 128 0.70 -17.33 -10.66
N ASP A 129 1.48 -16.34 -11.12
CA ASP A 129 1.17 -15.45 -12.24
C ASP A 129 0.91 -16.21 -13.56
N ALA A 130 1.41 -17.45 -13.68
CA ALA A 130 1.18 -18.30 -14.86
C ALA A 130 -0.28 -18.79 -15.01
N LEU A 131 -1.05 -18.77 -13.92
CA LEU A 131 -2.45 -19.23 -13.91
C LEU A 131 -3.43 -18.06 -13.81
N ILE A 132 -3.25 -17.19 -12.81
CA ILE A 132 -4.11 -16.05 -12.52
C ILE A 132 -3.22 -14.93 -11.97
N SER A 133 -3.41 -13.70 -12.46
CA SER A 133 -2.68 -12.52 -11.96
C SER A 133 -2.84 -12.38 -10.44
N GLU A 134 -1.72 -12.08 -9.80
CA GLU A 134 -1.58 -11.73 -8.39
C GLU A 134 -2.62 -10.70 -7.90
N ARG A 135 -3.06 -9.80 -8.79
CA ARG A 135 -4.11 -8.80 -8.53
C ARG A 135 -5.44 -9.46 -8.14
N VAL A 136 -5.86 -10.43 -8.94
CA VAL A 136 -7.17 -11.08 -8.80
C VAL A 136 -7.11 -12.13 -7.71
N ALA A 137 -6.03 -12.92 -7.69
CA ALA A 137 -5.83 -13.95 -6.67
C ALA A 137 -5.79 -13.36 -5.27
N GLY A 138 -4.98 -12.31 -5.05
CA GLY A 138 -4.86 -11.67 -3.74
C GLY A 138 -6.17 -11.08 -3.23
N PHE A 139 -6.91 -10.40 -4.10
CA PHE A 139 -8.21 -9.84 -3.75
C PHE A 139 -9.24 -10.93 -3.41
N ALA A 140 -9.29 -12.01 -4.20
CA ALA A 140 -10.21 -13.12 -3.96
C ALA A 140 -9.89 -13.87 -2.66
N ILE A 141 -8.61 -14.10 -2.37
CA ILE A 141 -8.16 -14.74 -1.13
C ILE A 141 -8.50 -13.86 0.07
N ALA A 142 -8.20 -12.57 0.01
CA ALA A 142 -8.57 -11.61 1.04
C ALA A 142 -10.08 -11.60 1.30
N LEU A 143 -10.90 -11.55 0.24
CA LEU A 143 -12.35 -11.62 0.35
C LEU A 143 -12.82 -12.92 1.01
N ALA A 144 -12.27 -14.07 0.58
CA ALA A 144 -12.59 -15.37 1.15
C ALA A 144 -12.19 -15.47 2.62
N LEU A 145 -11.07 -14.87 3.02
CA LEU A 145 -10.63 -14.83 4.42
C LEU A 145 -11.55 -13.97 5.27
N VAL A 146 -11.89 -12.76 4.83
CA VAL A 146 -12.85 -11.92 5.56
C VAL A 146 -14.19 -12.65 5.68
N VAL A 147 -14.68 -13.27 4.60
CA VAL A 147 -15.94 -14.04 4.61
C VAL A 147 -15.88 -15.26 5.52
N GLY A 148 -14.84 -16.07 5.40
CA GLY A 148 -14.67 -17.28 6.20
C GLY A 148 -14.60 -16.97 7.68
N VAL A 149 -13.73 -16.05 8.08
CA VAL A 149 -13.56 -15.67 9.49
C VAL A 149 -14.83 -14.99 10.02
N SER A 150 -15.44 -14.09 9.24
CA SER A 150 -16.71 -13.43 9.60
C SER A 150 -17.85 -14.44 9.83
N LEU A 151 -17.94 -15.51 9.04
CA LEU A 151 -18.97 -16.55 9.23
C LEU A 151 -18.69 -17.44 10.44
N LEU A 152 -17.42 -17.74 10.71
CA LEU A 152 -17.00 -18.50 11.89
C LEU A 152 -17.22 -17.70 13.18
N GLU A 153 -16.97 -16.40 13.15
CA GLU A 153 -17.11 -15.49 14.30
C GLU A 153 -18.49 -14.85 14.45
N GLY A 154 -19.27 -14.76 13.36
CA GLY A 154 -20.58 -14.10 13.25
C GLY A 154 -21.68 -14.67 14.15
N ARG A 155 -21.35 -15.60 15.04
CA ARG A 155 -22.16 -16.00 16.19
C ARG A 155 -21.87 -15.21 17.48
N ARG A 156 -20.84 -14.36 17.55
CA ARG A 156 -20.38 -13.78 18.84
C ARG A 156 -20.32 -12.27 18.99
N GLN A 157 -20.18 -11.43 17.96
CA GLN A 157 -20.27 -9.96 18.14
C GLN A 157 -20.31 -9.19 16.80
N PRO A 158 -21.38 -8.46 16.47
CA PRO A 158 -21.32 -7.46 15.39
C PRO A 158 -20.45 -6.28 15.83
N LEU A 159 -19.66 -5.71 14.90
CA LEU A 159 -18.93 -4.45 15.10
C LEU A 159 -19.91 -3.39 15.65
N ARG A 160 -19.77 -3.04 16.93
CA ARG A 160 -20.55 -1.96 17.53
C ARG A 160 -19.94 -0.62 17.06
N PRO A 161 -20.78 0.35 16.65
CA PRO A 161 -20.33 1.69 16.32
C PRO A 161 -19.73 2.41 17.53
#